data_AF-A0A5N9AXT5-F1
#
_entry.id   AF-A0A5N9AXT5-F1
#
_cell.length_a   1.000
_cell.length_b   1.000
_cell.length_c   1.000
_cell.angle_alpha   90.00
_cell.angle_beta   90.00
_cell.angle_gamma   90.00
#
_symmetry.space_group_name_H-M   'P 1'
#
loop_
_entity.id
_entity.type
_entity.pdbx_description
1 polymer ?
#
loop_
_entity_poly.entity_id
_entity_poly.type
_entity_poly.pdbx_seq_one_letter_code
_entity_poly.pdbx_strand_id
1 'polypeptide(L)'
;MLRIYITTLIITLILISCSSAEGESNSESLDVVTNSEKIFSMEDFYSVGFKDNRSYDVSELPGASDAVFGFWGKTKSESKTYEIRIYKSHEDAVSLGESFAKEVTGNDAIIKSSASSWKEGIKDRRKIGGPGSSGGGRSGTFPRYGNYAIYGNVVMLCEGTEEIALEICWNLIEEISN
;
A
#
# COMPACT_ATOMS: atom_id res chain seq x y z
N MET A 1 82.12 17.68 -29.49
CA MET A 1 81.83 16.71 -28.42
C MET A 1 80.33 16.61 -28.26
N LEU A 2 79.78 15.45 -28.59
CA LEU A 2 78.35 15.13 -28.56
C LEU A 2 77.89 15.01 -27.09
N ARG A 3 76.84 15.75 -26.70
CA ARG A 3 76.12 15.52 -25.44
C ARG A 3 74.63 15.43 -25.73
N ILE A 4 74.14 14.20 -25.67
CA ILE A 4 72.74 13.78 -25.72
C ILE A 4 72.11 14.11 -24.36
N TYR A 5 71.01 14.87 -24.28
CA TYR A 5 70.09 14.78 -23.13
C TYR A 5 68.62 15.00 -23.51
N ILE A 6 67.94 13.86 -23.69
CA ILE A 6 66.62 13.47 -23.13
C ILE A 6 65.47 14.47 -23.31
N THR A 7 64.64 14.23 -24.34
CA THR A 7 63.28 14.74 -24.44
C THR A 7 62.37 14.04 -23.43
N THR A 8 61.84 14.80 -22.46
CA THR A 8 60.78 14.35 -21.56
C THR A 8 59.43 14.36 -22.30
N LEU A 9 58.97 13.17 -22.68
CA LEU A 9 57.62 12.90 -23.20
C LEU A 9 56.62 12.97 -22.03
N ILE A 10 55.84 14.05 -21.96
CA ILE A 10 54.76 14.21 -20.99
C ILE A 10 53.54 13.48 -21.55
N ILE A 11 53.22 12.32 -20.98
CA ILE A 11 52.07 11.51 -21.34
C ILE A 11 50.87 12.03 -20.55
N THR A 12 49.99 12.79 -21.20
CA THR A 12 48.71 13.21 -20.63
C THR A 12 47.71 12.05 -20.69
N LEU A 13 47.40 11.48 -19.53
CA LEU A 13 46.34 10.49 -19.35
C LEU A 13 44.98 11.20 -19.40
N ILE A 14 44.25 11.07 -20.50
CA ILE A 14 42.85 11.50 -20.58
C ILE A 14 42.00 10.39 -19.95
N LEU A 15 41.58 10.59 -18.70
CA LEU A 15 40.55 9.76 -18.08
C LEU A 15 39.20 10.14 -18.69
N ILE A 16 38.74 9.34 -19.64
CA ILE A 16 37.35 9.37 -20.12
C ILE A 16 36.49 8.83 -18.97
N SER A 17 35.92 9.74 -18.17
CA SER A 17 34.86 9.41 -17.23
C SER A 17 33.63 9.03 -18.05
N CYS A 18 33.35 7.72 -18.08
CA CYS A 18 32.09 7.20 -18.58
C CYS A 18 31.03 7.52 -17.52
N SER A 19 30.36 8.66 -17.66
CA SER A 19 29.08 8.90 -17.03
C SER A 19 28.09 7.93 -17.64
N SER A 20 27.92 6.77 -17.01
CA SER A 20 26.72 5.95 -17.22
C SER A 20 25.53 6.83 -16.87
N ALA A 21 24.83 7.29 -17.92
CA ALA A 21 23.49 7.82 -17.79
C ALA A 21 22.63 6.65 -17.33
N GLU A 22 22.56 6.47 -16.01
CA GLU A 22 21.49 5.72 -15.39
C GLU A 22 20.24 6.54 -15.68
N GLY A 23 19.45 6.06 -16.63
CA GLY A 23 18.12 6.59 -16.84
C GLY A 23 17.38 6.43 -15.54
N GLU A 24 17.19 7.55 -14.83
CA GLU A 24 16.18 7.67 -13.79
C GLU A 24 14.86 7.28 -14.42
N SER A 25 14.48 6.02 -14.23
CA SER A 25 13.08 5.64 -14.34
C SER A 25 12.38 6.45 -13.28
N ASN A 26 11.68 7.50 -13.70
CA ASN A 26 10.76 8.24 -12.86
C ASN A 26 9.60 7.30 -12.49
N SER A 27 9.87 6.34 -11.59
CA SER A 27 8.83 5.67 -10.85
C SER A 27 8.32 6.71 -9.87
N GLU A 28 7.20 7.34 -10.19
CA GLU A 28 6.48 8.14 -9.20
C GLU A 28 6.27 7.23 -7.99
N SER A 29 6.90 7.58 -6.86
CA SER A 29 6.75 6.83 -5.63
C SER A 29 5.31 6.95 -5.17
N LEU A 30 4.61 5.83 -5.03
CA LEU A 30 3.26 5.81 -4.49
C LEU A 30 3.27 6.26 -3.03
N ASP A 31 2.39 7.18 -2.68
CA ASP A 31 2.23 7.68 -1.31
C ASP A 31 1.09 6.96 -0.58
N VAL A 32 1.25 6.78 0.74
CA VAL A 32 0.19 6.26 1.63
C VAL A 32 -0.95 7.26 1.77
N VAL A 33 -0.64 8.56 1.76
CA VAL A 33 -1.64 9.63 1.83
C VAL A 33 -1.38 10.58 0.67
N THR A 34 -2.35 10.71 -0.21
CA THR A 34 -2.31 11.68 -1.31
C THR A 34 -3.46 12.66 -1.17
N ASN A 35 -3.12 13.94 -1.10
CA ASN A 35 -4.12 15.00 -0.97
C ASN A 35 -5.04 15.02 -2.20
N SER A 36 -6.34 14.92 -1.96
CA SER A 36 -7.37 14.92 -2.99
C SER A 36 -8.70 15.29 -2.36
N GLU A 37 -9.44 16.22 -2.97
CA GLU A 37 -10.77 16.64 -2.52
C GLU A 37 -11.90 15.78 -3.11
N LYS A 38 -11.57 14.66 -3.74
CA LYS A 38 -12.57 13.73 -4.29
C LYS A 38 -13.41 13.13 -3.16
N ILE A 39 -14.72 13.06 -3.40
CA ILE A 39 -15.68 12.43 -2.50
C ILE A 39 -16.27 11.23 -3.20
N PHE A 40 -16.00 10.06 -2.65
CA PHE A 40 -16.47 8.76 -3.11
C PHE A 40 -17.56 8.21 -2.19
N SER A 41 -18.44 7.40 -2.75
CA SER A 41 -19.35 6.51 -2.03
C SER A 41 -19.04 5.05 -2.37
N MET A 42 -19.70 4.11 -1.67
CA MET A 42 -19.56 2.68 -2.02
C MET A 42 -20.09 2.36 -3.43
N GLU A 43 -21.05 3.15 -3.97
CA GLU A 43 -21.52 2.97 -5.34
C GLU A 43 -20.40 3.15 -6.38
N ASP A 44 -19.46 4.07 -6.16
CA ASP A 44 -18.33 4.28 -7.07
C ASP A 44 -17.48 3.01 -7.17
N PHE A 45 -17.20 2.36 -6.04
CA PHE A 45 -16.49 1.08 -5.99
C PHE A 45 -17.26 -0.05 -6.67
N TYR A 46 -18.57 -0.14 -6.45
CA TYR A 46 -19.39 -1.16 -7.11
C TYR A 46 -19.44 -0.98 -8.62
N SER A 47 -19.39 0.28 -9.09
CA SER A 47 -19.40 0.58 -10.53
C SER A 47 -18.18 0.01 -11.27
N VAL A 48 -17.03 -0.06 -10.60
CA VAL A 48 -15.80 -0.69 -11.15
C VAL A 48 -15.69 -2.18 -10.83
N GLY A 49 -16.75 -2.79 -10.31
CA GLY A 49 -16.82 -4.24 -10.09
C GLY A 49 -16.32 -4.71 -8.73
N PHE A 50 -16.17 -3.81 -7.74
CA PHE A 50 -15.92 -4.23 -6.36
C PHE A 50 -17.09 -5.09 -5.87
N LYS A 51 -16.78 -6.17 -5.16
CA LYS A 51 -17.79 -7.07 -4.58
C LYS A 51 -17.68 -7.04 -3.08
N ASP A 52 -18.73 -6.53 -2.43
CA ASP A 52 -18.86 -6.61 -1.00
C ASP A 52 -19.03 -8.07 -0.54
N ASN A 53 -18.62 -8.30 0.71
CA ASN A 53 -18.83 -9.56 1.41
C ASN A 53 -19.36 -9.33 2.82
N ARG A 54 -18.92 -8.25 3.47
CA ARG A 54 -19.46 -7.84 4.78
C ARG A 54 -19.41 -6.32 4.93
N SER A 55 -20.53 -5.72 5.29
CA SER A 55 -20.58 -4.36 5.84
C SER A 55 -20.34 -4.41 7.35
N TYR A 56 -19.55 -3.47 7.85
CA TYR A 56 -19.22 -3.36 9.26
C TYR A 56 -20.09 -2.33 9.97
N ASP A 57 -20.36 -2.55 11.26
CA ASP A 57 -20.91 -1.51 12.12
C ASP A 57 -19.82 -0.47 12.43
N VAL A 58 -20.06 0.76 11.97
CA VAL A 58 -19.16 1.91 12.15
C VAL A 58 -19.47 2.73 13.40
N SER A 59 -20.41 2.31 14.24
CA SER A 59 -20.77 3.05 15.47
C SER A 59 -19.58 3.30 16.41
N GLU A 60 -18.58 2.42 16.40
CA GLU A 60 -17.33 2.53 17.15
C GLU A 60 -16.11 2.96 16.29
N LEU A 61 -16.33 3.38 15.03
CA LEU A 61 -15.31 3.92 14.14
C LEU A 61 -15.56 5.42 13.90
N PRO A 62 -14.86 6.33 14.60
CA PRO A 62 -15.16 7.77 14.55
C PRO A 62 -15.13 8.35 13.14
N GLY A 63 -16.20 9.06 12.76
CA GLY A 63 -16.29 9.81 11.51
C GLY A 63 -16.55 8.99 10.24
N ALA A 64 -16.49 7.66 10.31
CA ALA A 64 -16.81 6.81 9.19
C ALA A 64 -18.33 6.74 8.96
N SER A 65 -18.76 6.90 7.72
CA SER A 65 -20.15 6.70 7.29
C SER A 65 -20.41 5.30 6.78
N ASP A 66 -19.37 4.61 6.29
CA ASP A 66 -19.45 3.23 5.81
C ASP A 66 -18.10 2.52 5.99
N ALA A 67 -18.14 1.21 6.16
CA ALA A 67 -16.95 0.38 6.11
C ALA A 67 -17.29 -1.03 5.60
N VAL A 68 -16.62 -1.47 4.54
CA VAL A 68 -16.93 -2.70 3.82
C VAL A 68 -15.70 -3.56 3.60
N PHE A 69 -15.82 -4.84 3.93
CA PHE A 69 -14.94 -5.90 3.50
C PHE A 69 -15.39 -6.47 2.18
N GLY A 70 -14.47 -6.58 1.23
CA GLY A 70 -14.81 -7.12 -0.09
C GLY A 70 -13.59 -7.41 -0.95
N PHE A 71 -13.86 -7.61 -2.24
CA PHE A 71 -12.89 -8.10 -3.20
C PHE A 71 -12.96 -7.31 -4.51
N TRP A 72 -11.81 -7.06 -5.10
CA TRP A 72 -11.72 -6.47 -6.43
C TRP A 72 -10.46 -6.94 -7.16
N GLY A 73 -10.52 -6.95 -8.49
CA GLY A 73 -9.40 -7.20 -9.39
C GLY A 73 -9.87 -7.20 -10.84
N LYS A 74 -9.00 -6.78 -11.77
CA LYS A 74 -9.31 -6.75 -13.22
C LYS A 74 -9.72 -8.12 -13.75
N THR A 75 -9.13 -9.18 -13.19
CA THR A 75 -9.53 -10.56 -13.44
C THR A 75 -9.83 -11.30 -12.13
N LYS A 76 -10.56 -12.42 -12.22
CA LYS A 76 -10.87 -13.26 -11.05
C LYS A 76 -9.62 -13.81 -10.34
N SER A 77 -8.56 -14.11 -11.09
CA SER A 77 -7.29 -14.62 -10.56
C SER A 77 -6.44 -13.55 -9.88
N GLU A 78 -6.64 -12.29 -10.23
CA GLU A 78 -5.94 -11.15 -9.65
C GLU A 78 -6.70 -10.55 -8.47
N SER A 79 -7.89 -11.06 -8.16
CA SER A 79 -8.75 -10.51 -7.12
C SER A 79 -8.03 -10.49 -5.76
N LYS A 80 -7.97 -9.30 -5.18
CA LYS A 80 -7.46 -9.02 -3.85
C LYS A 80 -8.58 -8.66 -2.90
N THR A 81 -8.30 -8.84 -1.63
CA THR A 81 -9.18 -8.44 -0.54
C THR A 81 -8.89 -7.01 -0.12
N TYR A 82 -9.95 -6.26 0.19
CA TYR A 82 -9.86 -4.89 0.67
C TYR A 82 -10.77 -4.69 1.88
N GLU A 83 -10.42 -3.69 2.69
CA GLU A 83 -11.36 -3.03 3.60
C GLU A 83 -11.42 -1.57 3.20
N ILE A 84 -12.59 -1.10 2.78
CA ILE A 84 -12.84 0.27 2.34
C ILE A 84 -13.63 0.96 3.44
N ARG A 85 -13.19 2.15 3.86
CA ARG A 85 -13.88 2.98 4.85
C ARG A 85 -14.16 4.35 4.23
N ILE A 86 -15.40 4.80 4.29
CA ILE A 86 -15.86 6.07 3.73
C ILE A 86 -16.00 7.09 4.86
N TYR A 87 -15.40 8.27 4.67
CA TYR A 87 -15.52 9.42 5.56
C TYR A 87 -16.22 10.56 4.84
N LYS A 88 -16.46 11.67 5.54
CA LYS A 88 -17.11 12.84 4.95
C LYS A 88 -16.19 13.61 4.00
N SER A 89 -14.89 13.66 4.28
CA SER A 89 -13.88 14.42 3.53
C SER A 89 -12.50 13.76 3.65
N HIS A 90 -11.54 14.25 2.87
CA HIS A 90 -10.14 13.85 3.01
C HIS A 90 -9.56 14.19 4.39
N GLU A 91 -9.85 15.38 4.90
CA GLU A 91 -9.42 15.80 6.23
C GLU A 91 -9.95 14.85 7.32
N ASP A 92 -11.21 14.42 7.23
CA ASP A 92 -11.80 13.45 8.16
C ASP A 92 -11.15 12.07 7.99
N ALA A 93 -10.91 11.62 6.76
CA ALA A 93 -10.25 10.35 6.48
C ALA A 93 -8.84 10.28 7.10
N VAL A 94 -8.06 11.36 6.99
CA VAL A 94 -6.73 11.47 7.59
C VAL A 94 -6.84 11.60 9.11
N SER A 95 -7.56 12.60 9.62
CA SER A 95 -7.55 12.96 11.04
C SER A 95 -8.27 11.94 11.94
N LEU A 96 -9.30 11.27 11.44
CA LEU A 96 -10.09 10.30 12.20
C LEU A 96 -9.78 8.86 11.81
N GLY A 97 -9.44 8.60 10.55
CA GLY A 97 -9.33 7.24 10.02
C GLY A 97 -7.92 6.65 9.98
N GLU A 98 -6.89 7.46 9.76
CA GLU A 98 -5.52 6.98 9.52
C GLU A 98 -5.00 6.12 10.68
N SER A 99 -5.18 6.58 11.91
CA SER A 99 -4.70 5.88 13.11
C SER A 99 -5.28 4.45 13.22
N PHE A 100 -6.57 4.27 12.90
CA PHE A 100 -7.24 2.97 12.89
C PHE A 100 -6.82 2.09 11.71
N ALA A 101 -6.38 2.66 10.59
CA ALA A 101 -5.84 1.87 9.49
C ALA A 101 -4.42 1.40 9.83
N LYS A 102 -3.56 2.33 10.24
CA LYS A 102 -2.18 2.07 10.65
C LYS A 102 -2.07 1.02 11.75
N GLU A 103 -2.99 1.01 12.72
CA GLU A 103 -3.02 0.02 13.80
C GLU A 103 -3.08 -1.43 13.29
N VAL A 104 -3.78 -1.67 12.17
CA VAL A 104 -4.17 -3.02 11.72
C VAL A 104 -3.55 -3.41 10.37
N THR A 105 -2.59 -2.64 9.89
CA THR A 105 -1.81 -2.91 8.67
C THR A 105 -0.33 -3.09 8.95
N GLY A 106 0.36 -3.82 8.08
CA GLY A 106 1.79 -4.04 8.19
C GLY A 106 2.16 -5.23 9.07
N ASN A 107 3.46 -5.47 9.22
CA ASN A 107 4.03 -6.62 9.90
C ASN A 107 3.74 -6.61 11.41
N ASP A 108 3.60 -5.42 11.99
CA ASP A 108 3.32 -5.20 13.43
C ASP A 108 1.83 -4.99 13.73
N ALA A 109 0.94 -5.25 12.76
CA ALA A 109 -0.49 -5.00 12.90
C ALA A 109 -1.14 -5.71 14.10
N ILE A 110 -2.05 -5.00 14.77
CA ILE A 110 -2.86 -5.54 15.85
C ILE A 110 -3.99 -6.39 15.26
N ILE A 111 -3.84 -7.72 15.36
CA ILE A 111 -4.82 -8.71 14.85
C ILE A 111 -5.56 -9.46 15.97
N LYS A 112 -5.44 -8.99 17.22
CA LYS A 112 -6.12 -9.54 18.39
C LYS A 112 -7.17 -8.55 18.90
N SER A 113 -8.40 -9.03 19.07
CA SER A 113 -9.52 -8.20 19.54
C SER A 113 -9.30 -7.58 20.93
N SER A 114 -8.48 -8.19 21.78
CA SER A 114 -8.17 -7.67 23.12
C SER A 114 -7.29 -6.41 23.10
N ALA A 115 -6.62 -6.14 21.98
CA ALA A 115 -5.67 -5.04 21.82
C ALA A 115 -6.09 -4.03 20.76
N SER A 116 -7.14 -4.31 19.98
CA SER A 116 -7.57 -3.41 18.91
C SER A 116 -8.51 -2.32 19.42
N SER A 117 -8.30 -1.11 18.92
CA SER A 117 -9.13 0.07 19.20
C SER A 117 -10.51 -0.03 18.55
N TRP A 118 -10.66 -0.79 17.46
CA TRP A 118 -11.94 -1.06 16.81
C TRP A 118 -12.08 -2.54 16.46
N LYS A 119 -12.97 -3.22 17.20
CA LYS A 119 -13.07 -4.69 17.20
C LYS A 119 -13.88 -5.25 16.03
N GLU A 120 -14.80 -4.47 15.48
CA GLU A 120 -15.57 -4.88 14.31
C GLU A 120 -14.63 -5.15 13.13
N GLY A 121 -14.88 -6.23 12.38
CA GLY A 121 -14.01 -6.65 11.27
C GLY A 121 -12.65 -7.28 11.65
N ILE A 122 -12.26 -7.34 12.93
CA ILE A 122 -10.92 -7.84 13.33
C ILE A 122 -10.61 -9.27 12.85
N LYS A 123 -11.64 -10.11 12.67
CA LYS A 123 -11.49 -11.47 12.16
C LYS A 123 -11.21 -11.53 10.67
N ASP A 124 -11.65 -10.52 9.93
CA ASP A 124 -11.48 -10.41 8.49
C ASP A 124 -10.11 -9.76 8.17
N ARG A 125 -9.56 -8.94 9.08
CA ARG A 125 -8.19 -8.36 9.01
C ARG A 125 -7.04 -9.34 9.20
N ARG A 126 -7.33 -10.63 9.43
CA ARG A 126 -6.34 -11.69 9.62
C ARG A 126 -6.44 -12.77 8.55
N LYS A 127 -5.31 -13.43 8.29
CA LYS A 127 -5.20 -14.64 7.47
C LYS A 127 -4.56 -15.77 8.27
N ILE A 128 -4.98 -16.99 8.00
CA ILE A 128 -4.41 -18.21 8.58
C ILE A 128 -3.47 -18.83 7.54
N GLY A 129 -2.21 -19.08 7.91
CA GLY A 129 -1.21 -19.73 7.06
C GLY A 129 0.09 -18.95 6.90
N GLY A 130 1.19 -19.63 6.54
CA GLY A 130 2.52 -19.03 6.33
C GLY A 130 3.60 -20.12 6.17
N PRO A 131 4.78 -19.80 5.59
CA PRO A 131 5.85 -20.79 5.44
C PRO A 131 6.37 -21.19 6.82
N GLY A 132 6.29 -22.48 7.16
CA GLY A 132 7.05 -23.00 8.28
C GLY A 132 8.54 -22.94 7.94
N SER A 133 9.39 -22.45 8.85
CA SER A 133 10.86 -22.37 8.69
C SER A 133 11.57 -23.72 8.42
N SER A 134 10.83 -24.82 8.18
CA SER A 134 11.35 -26.19 8.11
C SER A 134 10.54 -27.13 7.21
N GLY A 135 9.71 -26.61 6.29
CA GLY A 135 8.92 -27.46 5.38
C GLY A 135 7.75 -28.22 6.04
N GLY A 136 7.47 -28.00 7.32
CA GLY A 136 6.24 -28.43 8.00
C GLY A 136 5.29 -27.25 8.17
N GLY A 137 4.04 -27.38 7.69
CA GLY A 137 3.03 -26.32 7.76
C GLY A 137 2.79 -25.86 9.21
N ARG A 138 3.13 -24.61 9.50
CA ARG A 138 2.69 -23.95 10.74
C ARG A 138 1.49 -23.07 10.41
N SER A 139 0.37 -23.36 11.07
CA SER A 139 -0.82 -22.52 11.06
C SER A 139 -0.59 -21.34 12.01
N GLY A 140 -0.04 -20.24 11.49
CA GLY A 140 0.03 -18.95 12.18
C GLY A 140 -1.14 -18.05 11.79
N THR A 141 -1.46 -17.08 12.63
CA THR A 141 -2.37 -15.98 12.27
C THR A 141 -1.53 -14.76 11.93
N PHE A 142 -1.74 -14.20 10.75
CA PHE A 142 -0.99 -13.06 10.23
C PHE A 142 -1.93 -11.92 9.84
N PRO A 143 -1.45 -10.69 9.78
CA PRO A 143 -2.18 -9.58 9.17
C PRO A 143 -2.53 -9.90 7.72
N ARG A 144 -3.77 -9.60 7.33
CA ARG A 144 -4.20 -9.69 5.92
C ARG A 144 -3.64 -8.54 5.11
N TYR A 145 -3.71 -7.34 5.68
CA TYR A 145 -3.43 -6.09 5.01
C TYR A 145 -1.99 -5.68 5.27
N GLY A 146 -1.21 -5.57 4.20
CA GLY A 146 0.20 -5.17 4.29
C GLY A 146 0.36 -3.66 4.41
N ASN A 147 -0.57 -2.89 3.86
CA ASN A 147 -0.53 -1.44 3.84
C ASN A 147 -1.94 -0.88 3.67
N TYR A 148 -2.05 0.45 3.70
CA TYR A 148 -3.26 1.19 3.40
C TYR A 148 -2.94 2.40 2.51
N ALA A 149 -3.98 2.98 1.92
CA ALA A 149 -3.93 4.25 1.23
C ALA A 149 -5.08 5.15 1.67
N ILE A 150 -4.84 6.46 1.68
CA ILE A 150 -5.85 7.50 1.88
C ILE A 150 -5.87 8.39 0.64
N TYR A 151 -7.01 8.40 -0.05
CA TYR A 151 -7.23 9.20 -1.26
C TYR A 151 -8.68 9.68 -1.29
N GLY A 152 -8.88 11.00 -1.45
CA GLY A 152 -10.19 11.58 -1.25
C GLY A 152 -10.65 11.37 0.19
N ASN A 153 -11.95 11.13 0.37
CA ASN A 153 -12.58 10.75 1.63
C ASN A 153 -12.48 9.25 2.00
N VAL A 154 -11.59 8.50 1.37
CA VAL A 154 -11.50 7.04 1.53
C VAL A 154 -10.24 6.64 2.28
N VAL A 155 -10.39 5.73 3.24
CA VAL A 155 -9.28 4.95 3.80
C VAL A 155 -9.43 3.51 3.32
N MET A 156 -8.42 2.99 2.62
CA MET A 156 -8.44 1.67 1.98
C MET A 156 -7.30 0.81 2.51
N LEU A 157 -7.61 -0.35 3.09
CA LEU A 157 -6.62 -1.34 3.53
C LEU A 157 -6.54 -2.45 2.48
N CYS A 158 -5.32 -2.82 2.09
CA CYS A 158 -5.09 -3.64 0.89
C CYS A 158 -4.30 -4.91 1.19
N GLU A 159 -4.79 -6.03 0.67
CA GLU A 159 -4.17 -7.33 0.90
C GLU A 159 -2.75 -7.36 0.34
N GLY A 160 -1.81 -7.94 1.08
CA GLY A 160 -0.45 -8.12 0.60
C GLY A 160 0.56 -8.20 1.73
N THR A 161 1.84 -8.22 1.36
CA THR A 161 2.93 -7.84 2.26
C THR A 161 3.09 -6.32 2.23
N GLU A 162 3.88 -5.74 3.14
CA GLU A 162 4.12 -4.29 3.19
C GLU A 162 4.61 -3.72 1.85
N GLU A 163 5.41 -4.51 1.11
CA GLU A 163 6.06 -4.09 -0.12
C GLU A 163 5.10 -3.96 -1.32
N ILE A 164 4.02 -4.76 -1.35
CA ILE A 164 3.11 -4.82 -2.51
C ILE A 164 1.71 -4.27 -2.23
N ALA A 165 1.31 -4.17 -0.95
CA ALA A 165 -0.06 -3.81 -0.61
C ALA A 165 -0.42 -2.37 -1.02
N LEU A 166 0.54 -1.45 -1.01
CA LEU A 166 0.31 -0.07 -1.43
C LEU A 166 -0.01 0.01 -2.94
N GLU A 167 0.75 -0.72 -3.78
CA GLU A 167 0.46 -0.85 -5.22
C GLU A 167 -0.93 -1.44 -5.46
N ILE A 168 -1.35 -2.42 -4.64
CA ILE A 168 -2.69 -3.02 -4.71
C ILE A 168 -3.79 -2.01 -4.39
N CYS A 169 -3.56 -1.07 -3.46
CA CYS A 169 -4.49 0.04 -3.23
C CYS A 169 -4.59 0.95 -4.46
N TRP A 170 -3.43 1.35 -4.99
CA TRP A 170 -3.38 2.30 -6.10
C TRP A 170 -4.00 1.74 -7.38
N ASN A 171 -3.87 0.44 -7.65
CA ASN A 171 -4.58 -0.21 -8.75
C ASN A 171 -6.10 0.00 -8.71
N LEU A 172 -6.72 -0.03 -7.52
CA LEU A 172 -8.15 0.23 -7.37
C LEU A 172 -8.47 1.73 -7.35
N ILE A 173 -7.62 2.55 -6.72
CA ILE A 173 -7.78 4.01 -6.69
C ILE A 173 -7.75 4.60 -8.11
N GLU A 174 -6.85 4.12 -8.96
CA GLU A 174 -6.76 4.52 -10.36
C GLU A 174 -8.03 4.12 -11.12
N GLU A 175 -8.53 2.90 -10.89
CA GLU A 175 -9.74 2.41 -11.57
C GLU A 175 -10.98 3.26 -11.22
N ILE A 176 -11.21 3.59 -9.95
CA ILE A 176 -12.35 4.43 -9.53
C ILE A 176 -12.16 5.91 -9.86
N SER A 177 -10.96 6.32 -10.26
CA SER A 177 -10.62 7.72 -10.54
C SER A 177 -10.73 8.11 -12.00
N ASN A 178 -10.89 7.13 -12.89
CA ASN A 178 -11.04 7.28 -14.34
C ASN A 178 -12.50 7.48 -14.74
#